data_AF-A0A165F3B2-F1
#
_entry.id   AF-A0A165F3B2-F1
#
_cell.length_a   1.000
_cell.length_b   1.000
_cell.length_c   1.000
_cell.angle_alpha   90.00
_cell.angle_beta   90.00
_cell.angle_gamma   90.00
#
_symmetry.space_group_name_H-M   'P 1'
#
loop_
_entity.id
_entity.type
_entity.pdbx_description
1 polymer ?
#
loop_
_entity_poly.entity_id
_entity_poly.type
_entity_poly.pdbx_seq_one_letter_code
_entity_poly.pdbx_strand_id
1 'polypeptide(L)'
;METSDGETVLRQVQAKESEDSRRSGTRGPRNEALPHWTGPKAILDPQGGKRWLFVCKHCDAERTVVRQADEWKDERRKPVLGNLTTHTNSKHVDTVKEVKAAKTTPQDGQNPSRSANGSYTPASARLMEKFLEDGRLNPKRDPTQKGFLRVFAAWLLEENLPFTTGEAPGLHRLFHYLGIKFILPTDTTVRNTLARIFADLHAALVKELAAINGWVAARDKLEALTLTPSDWNLLQQLCEILGAFTVVTRHMSLADTPTLPWVLPMYHHMQGTLEQAIATTTLSSIKRATTAGLSKLNAYFVKALDCQHNVIATGKLLGEDRKERAWTIFEYVFQEYEKTGPKVVVKPQMASQPITQTFLDTLTSDVDFAADTPVIAESELERWKRGVGGKGDPYAPLIWWKVILILRVFKVFCLCWLVYRLMNMSFLAFLIWLEISLPFLVQVSQLNICFLLAAMYVPMHAAP
;
A
#
# COMPACT_ATOMS: atom_id res chain seq x y z
N MET A 1 -39.64 -2.28 33.54
CA MET A 1 -38.83 -2.50 32.33
C MET A 1 -38.58 -1.14 31.70
N GLU A 2 -37.49 -0.48 32.09
CA GLU A 2 -37.06 0.76 31.44
C GLU A 2 -36.28 0.38 30.19
N THR A 3 -36.89 0.61 29.03
CA THR A 3 -36.24 0.43 27.73
C THR A 3 -35.17 1.51 27.56
N SER A 4 -33.91 1.11 27.58
CA SER A 4 -32.75 1.98 27.28
C SER A 4 -32.92 2.60 25.88
N ASP A 5 -33.01 3.93 25.80
CA ASP A 5 -33.01 4.63 24.52
C ASP A 5 -31.56 4.72 24.00
N GLY A 6 -31.25 3.97 22.95
CA GLY A 6 -29.89 3.99 22.36
C GLY A 6 -29.39 5.40 21.99
N GLU A 7 -30.29 6.38 21.91
CA GLU A 7 -29.97 7.79 21.71
C GLU A 7 -29.24 8.46 22.88
N THR A 8 -29.59 8.16 24.14
CA THR A 8 -28.92 8.78 25.29
C THR A 8 -27.47 8.34 25.38
N VAL A 9 -27.19 7.06 25.09
CA VAL A 9 -25.82 6.51 25.03
C VAL A 9 -25.02 7.16 23.91
N LEU A 10 -25.61 7.34 22.71
CA LEU A 10 -24.95 8.01 21.59
C LEU A 10 -24.63 9.48 21.89
N ARG A 11 -25.54 10.23 22.54
CA ARG A 11 -25.27 11.61 22.95
C ARG A 11 -24.16 11.70 23.99
N GLN A 12 -24.09 10.76 24.94
CA GLN A 12 -23.02 10.72 25.92
C GLN A 12 -21.66 10.42 25.28
N VAL A 13 -21.60 9.52 24.29
CA VAL A 13 -20.39 9.24 23.53
C VAL A 13 -19.96 10.46 22.71
N GLN A 14 -20.87 11.11 21.99
CA GLN A 14 -20.56 12.32 21.23
C GLN A 14 -20.12 13.49 22.12
N ALA A 15 -20.74 13.67 23.29
CA ALA A 15 -20.33 14.68 24.26
C ALA A 15 -18.91 14.42 24.77
N LYS A 16 -18.59 13.16 25.09
CA LYS A 16 -17.27 12.74 25.54
C LYS A 16 -16.20 12.90 24.45
N GLU A 17 -16.50 12.52 23.21
CA GLU A 17 -15.62 12.73 22.05
C GLU A 17 -15.42 14.22 21.75
N SER A 18 -16.43 15.07 21.97
CA SER A 18 -16.32 16.51 21.83
C SER A 18 -15.45 17.17 22.92
N GLU A 19 -15.48 16.64 24.15
CA GLU A 19 -14.57 17.07 25.23
C GLU A 19 -13.13 16.60 24.97
N ASP A 20 -12.96 15.34 24.54
CA ASP A 20 -11.65 14.78 24.24
C ASP A 20 -11.01 15.46 23.02
N SER A 21 -11.79 15.82 22.00
CA SER A 21 -11.30 16.58 20.85
C SER A 21 -10.89 18.01 21.24
N ARG A 22 -11.61 18.68 22.15
CA ARG A 22 -11.20 19.97 22.75
C ARG A 22 -9.91 19.85 23.56
N ARG A 23 -9.68 18.71 24.23
CA ARG A 23 -8.42 18.43 24.96
C ARG A 23 -7.27 18.00 24.03
N SER A 24 -7.56 17.49 22.83
CA SER A 24 -6.60 16.93 21.88
C SER A 24 -5.81 17.94 21.03
N GLY A 25 -5.82 19.23 21.37
CA GLY A 25 -5.10 20.29 20.65
C GLY A 25 -3.57 20.11 20.54
N THR A 26 -2.99 19.04 21.12
CA THR A 26 -1.57 18.74 20.99
C THR A 26 -1.36 17.74 19.83
N ARG A 27 -1.47 18.22 18.58
CA ARG A 27 -1.04 17.45 17.41
C ARG A 27 0.48 17.32 17.44
N GLY A 28 0.98 16.25 18.04
CA GLY A 28 2.39 15.89 18.06
C GLY A 28 2.64 14.65 18.94
N PRO A 29 3.70 13.87 18.66
CA PRO A 29 4.11 12.77 19.52
C PRO A 29 4.27 13.25 20.97
N ARG A 30 3.82 12.44 21.93
CA ARG A 30 3.98 12.74 23.36
C ARG A 30 5.47 12.88 23.65
N ASN A 31 5.90 14.00 24.22
CA ASN A 31 7.32 14.20 24.49
C ASN A 31 7.77 13.27 25.62
N GLU A 32 8.48 12.20 25.26
CA GLU A 32 8.99 11.18 26.18
C GLU A 32 10.15 11.67 27.04
N ALA A 33 10.70 12.87 26.80
CA ALA A 33 11.82 13.39 27.57
C ALA A 33 11.40 13.85 28.98
N LEU A 34 10.19 14.40 29.15
CA LEU A 34 9.73 15.04 30.40
C LEU A 34 9.95 14.22 31.70
N PRO A 35 9.72 12.89 31.74
CA PRO A 35 10.01 12.08 32.92
C PRO A 35 11.46 12.15 33.42
N HIS A 36 12.41 12.46 32.52
CA HIS A 36 13.85 12.58 32.83
C HIS A 36 14.27 13.97 33.30
N TRP A 37 13.33 14.89 33.45
CA TRP A 37 13.56 16.25 33.95
C TRP A 37 12.74 16.49 35.22
N THR A 38 13.19 17.41 36.06
CA THR A 38 12.36 17.94 37.15
C THR A 38 11.12 18.64 36.57
N GLY A 39 10.08 18.80 37.40
CA GLY A 39 8.93 19.62 37.03
C GLY A 39 9.37 21.06 36.70
N PRO A 40 8.57 21.78 35.89
CA PRO A 40 8.89 23.16 35.50
C PRO A 40 8.96 24.06 36.73
N LYS A 41 10.10 24.72 36.93
CA LYS A 41 10.29 25.72 38.00
C LYS A 41 10.28 27.12 37.40
N ALA A 42 9.43 28.00 37.92
CA ALA A 42 9.40 29.39 37.48
C ALA A 42 10.68 30.11 37.92
N ILE A 43 11.36 30.75 36.97
CA ILE A 43 12.54 31.58 37.24
C ILE A 43 12.47 32.91 36.47
N LEU A 44 13.24 33.88 36.93
CA LEU A 44 13.56 35.11 36.19
C LEU A 44 14.98 34.97 35.65
N ASP A 45 15.13 35.09 34.33
CA ASP A 45 16.42 35.16 33.65
C ASP A 45 17.18 36.42 34.15
N PRO A 46 18.52 36.42 34.25
CA PRO A 46 19.31 37.63 34.48
C PRO A 46 18.91 38.85 33.64
N GLN A 47 18.37 38.63 32.43
CA GLN A 47 17.86 39.69 31.55
C GLN A 47 16.40 40.13 31.88
N GLY A 48 15.82 39.67 32.99
CA GLY A 48 14.46 39.96 33.41
C GLY A 48 13.36 39.13 32.71
N GLY A 49 13.73 38.22 31.82
CA GLY A 49 12.78 37.36 31.10
C GLY A 49 12.15 36.29 32.00
N LYS A 50 10.82 36.12 31.95
CA LYS A 50 10.12 35.00 32.62
C LYS A 50 10.43 33.69 31.88
N ARG A 51 10.97 32.69 32.59
CA ARG A 51 11.30 31.36 32.00
C ARG A 51 10.89 30.19 32.90
N TRP A 52 10.68 29.03 32.28
CA TRP A 52 10.58 27.73 32.94
C TRP A 52 11.96 27.07 32.95
N LEU A 53 12.43 26.69 34.14
CA LEU A 53 13.65 25.92 34.36
C LEU A 53 13.32 24.43 34.49
N PHE A 54 14.07 23.60 33.75
CA PHE A 54 14.07 22.16 33.82
C PHE A 54 15.49 21.70 34.16
N VAL A 55 15.64 20.95 35.26
CA VAL A 55 16.91 20.34 35.66
C VAL A 55 16.88 18.87 35.26
N CYS A 56 17.93 18.39 34.61
CA CYS A 56 18.02 16.98 34.25
C CYS A 56 18.11 16.12 35.52
N LYS A 57 17.42 14.98 35.56
CA LYS A 57 17.51 14.05 36.72
C LYS A 57 18.79 13.19 36.72
N HIS A 58 19.52 13.19 35.62
CA HIS A 58 20.65 12.27 35.38
C HIS A 58 22.00 12.99 35.31
N CYS A 59 22.01 14.33 35.23
CA CYS A 59 23.21 15.16 35.29
C CYS A 59 22.85 16.59 35.71
N ASP A 60 23.86 17.42 35.95
CA ASP A 60 23.68 18.81 36.40
C ASP A 60 23.27 19.79 35.28
N ALA A 61 22.78 19.29 34.15
CA ALA A 61 22.38 20.14 33.04
C ALA A 61 21.03 20.82 33.30
N GLU A 62 21.02 22.13 33.11
CA GLU A 62 19.83 22.96 33.20
C GLU A 62 19.38 23.44 31.81
N ARG A 63 18.07 23.41 31.57
CA ARG A 63 17.46 23.93 30.34
C ARG A 63 16.34 24.88 30.67
N THR A 64 16.31 26.02 29.99
CA THR A 64 15.27 27.03 30.17
C THR A 64 14.46 27.24 28.90
N VAL A 65 13.15 27.45 29.06
CA VAL A 65 12.24 27.83 27.95
C VAL A 65 11.44 29.05 28.35
N VAL A 66 11.04 29.85 27.37
CA VAL A 66 10.25 31.08 27.61
C VAL A 66 8.90 30.70 28.22
N ARG A 67 8.45 31.51 29.19
CA ARG A 67 7.21 31.32 29.95
C ARG A 67 6.23 32.45 29.63
N GLN A 68 4.98 32.12 29.29
CA GLN A 68 3.91 33.08 29.01
C GLN A 68 2.89 33.18 30.16
N ALA A 69 2.77 32.17 31.01
CA ALA A 69 1.88 32.17 32.17
C ALA A 69 2.66 32.05 33.49
N ASP A 70 2.09 32.50 34.61
CA ASP A 70 2.79 32.39 35.90
C ASP A 70 2.82 30.94 36.42
N GLU A 71 1.82 30.12 36.07
CA GLU A 71 1.75 28.69 36.36
C GLU A 71 1.78 27.85 35.07
N TRP A 72 2.43 26.68 35.11
CA TRP A 72 2.62 25.82 33.93
C TRP A 72 1.31 25.28 33.35
N LYS A 73 0.30 25.04 34.20
CA LYS A 73 -1.02 24.54 33.78
C LYS A 73 -1.82 25.57 32.98
N ASP A 74 -1.52 26.85 33.15
CA ASP A 74 -2.22 27.97 32.52
C ASP A 74 -1.54 28.43 31.22
N GLU A 75 -0.48 27.75 30.81
CA GLU A 75 0.24 28.03 29.58
C GLU A 75 -0.63 27.70 28.36
N ARG A 76 -1.17 28.74 27.70
CA ARG A 76 -2.05 28.58 26.53
C ARG A 76 -1.44 27.73 25.42
N ARG A 77 -0.13 27.85 25.23
CA ARG A 77 0.64 27.03 24.29
C ARG A 77 1.91 26.53 24.99
N LYS A 78 1.96 25.22 25.25
CA LYS A 78 3.15 24.61 25.84
C LYS A 78 4.39 24.91 24.96
N PRO A 79 5.49 25.42 25.53
CA PRO A 79 6.69 25.75 24.77
C PRO A 79 7.26 24.49 24.13
N VAL A 80 7.96 24.67 22.99
CA VAL A 80 8.61 23.57 22.29
C VAL A 80 9.77 23.05 23.13
N LEU A 81 9.65 21.81 23.62
CA LEU A 81 10.63 21.16 24.50
C LEU A 81 11.72 20.39 23.72
N GLY A 82 12.04 20.81 22.50
CA GLY A 82 12.99 20.09 21.63
C GLY A 82 14.41 20.04 22.22
N ASN A 83 14.82 21.09 22.93
CA ASN A 83 16.09 21.16 23.65
C ASN A 83 16.24 20.10 24.75
N LEU A 84 15.16 19.76 25.45
CA LEU A 84 15.14 18.70 26.46
C LEU A 84 15.36 17.34 25.79
N THR A 85 14.62 17.07 24.71
CA THR A 85 14.72 15.82 23.95
C THR A 85 16.11 15.61 23.36
N THR A 86 16.70 16.64 22.74
CA THR A 86 18.06 16.55 22.19
C THR A 86 19.09 16.27 23.27
N HIS A 87 18.97 16.89 24.44
CA HIS A 87 19.87 16.61 25.56
C HIS A 87 19.71 15.17 26.07
N THR A 88 18.48 14.73 26.37
CA THR A 88 18.21 13.37 26.87
C THR A 88 18.73 12.30 25.89
N ASN A 89 18.50 12.49 24.58
CA ASN A 89 18.95 11.55 23.56
C ASN A 89 20.46 11.59 23.28
N SER A 90 21.17 12.67 23.58
CA SER A 90 22.61 12.77 23.30
C SER A 90 23.49 12.45 24.51
N LYS A 91 23.03 12.76 25.72
CA LYS A 91 23.80 12.58 26.97
C LYS A 91 23.35 11.39 27.81
N HIS A 92 22.13 10.88 27.59
CA HIS A 92 21.54 9.80 28.40
C HIS A 92 20.94 8.70 27.52
N VAL A 93 21.65 8.32 26.45
CA VAL A 93 21.22 7.25 25.51
C VAL A 93 20.89 5.96 26.24
N ASP A 94 21.72 5.58 27.22
CA ASP A 94 21.59 4.31 27.92
C ASP A 94 20.37 4.28 28.83
N THR A 95 20.10 5.37 29.55
CA THR A 95 18.90 5.49 30.39
C THR A 95 17.61 5.52 29.56
N VAL A 96 17.64 6.09 28.35
CA VAL A 96 16.50 6.05 27.42
C VAL A 96 16.27 4.62 26.91
N LYS A 97 17.35 3.89 26.61
CA LYS A 97 17.25 2.47 26.20
C LYS A 97 16.70 1.60 27.32
N GLU A 98 17.13 1.79 28.56
CA GLU A 98 16.64 1.04 29.72
C GLU A 98 15.14 1.29 29.97
N VAL A 99 14.68 2.54 29.90
CA VAL A 99 13.24 2.85 30.08
C VAL A 99 12.40 2.31 28.92
N LYS A 100 12.92 2.32 27.69
CA LYS A 100 12.24 1.69 26.55
C LYS A 100 12.21 0.17 26.68
N ALA A 101 13.31 -0.45 27.12
CA ALA A 101 13.38 -1.88 27.37
C ALA A 101 12.43 -2.31 28.49
N ALA A 102 12.38 -1.57 29.61
CA ALA A 102 11.47 -1.82 30.72
C ALA A 102 9.99 -1.72 30.31
N LYS A 103 9.65 -0.79 29.40
CA LYS A 103 8.31 -0.71 28.80
C LYS A 103 7.99 -1.82 27.80
N THR A 104 9.00 -2.53 27.30
CA THR A 104 8.83 -3.63 26.34
C THR A 104 8.67 -4.98 27.04
N THR A 105 8.84 -5.04 28.37
CA THR A 105 8.46 -6.21 29.17
C THR A 105 6.94 -6.43 29.04
N PRO A 106 6.46 -7.64 28.73
CA PRO A 106 5.02 -7.89 28.56
C PRO A 106 4.32 -7.71 29.90
N GLN A 107 3.72 -6.54 30.13
CA GLN A 107 2.60 -6.44 31.06
C GLN A 107 1.39 -7.02 30.36
N ASP A 108 0.97 -8.21 30.81
CA ASP A 108 -0.32 -8.78 30.49
C ASP A 108 -1.42 -7.78 30.86
N GLY A 109 -2.05 -7.22 29.84
CA GLY A 109 -3.27 -6.43 29.97
C GLY A 109 -3.08 -4.92 29.92
N GLN A 110 -2.91 -4.37 28.71
CA GLN A 110 -3.58 -3.12 28.32
C GLN A 110 -3.54 -2.90 26.80
N ASN A 111 -4.63 -2.28 26.30
CA ASN A 111 -5.06 -2.14 24.92
C ASN A 111 -3.97 -1.82 23.86
N PRO A 112 -4.01 -2.46 22.67
CA PRO A 112 -3.11 -2.12 21.59
C PRO A 112 -3.51 -0.80 20.93
N SER A 113 -2.63 0.20 21.08
CA SER A 113 -2.60 1.39 20.24
C SER A 113 -2.35 1.00 18.79
N ARG A 114 -3.24 1.42 17.90
CA ARG A 114 -3.21 1.21 16.45
C ARG A 114 -1.96 1.84 15.84
N SER A 115 -1.01 0.99 15.44
CA SER A 115 -0.05 1.34 14.38
C SER A 115 -0.68 0.97 13.04
N ALA A 116 -1.11 1.99 12.30
CA ALA A 116 -1.57 1.85 10.93
C ALA A 116 -0.34 1.70 10.03
N ASN A 117 -0.04 0.47 9.60
CA ASN A 117 0.51 0.13 8.28
C ASN A 117 0.75 -1.39 8.23
N GLY A 118 0.05 -2.08 7.32
CA GLY A 118 0.42 -3.44 6.89
C GLY A 118 -0.23 -4.62 7.63
N SER A 119 -1.51 -4.89 7.31
CA SER A 119 -2.15 -6.21 7.11
C SER A 119 -1.56 -7.52 7.71
N TYR A 120 -1.18 -7.58 8.99
CA TYR A 120 -1.11 -8.85 9.72
C TYR A 120 -1.54 -8.63 11.17
N THR A 121 -2.33 -9.56 11.74
CA THR A 121 -2.65 -9.48 13.18
C THR A 121 -1.37 -9.77 13.97
N PRO A 122 -1.17 -9.17 15.15
CA PRO A 122 -0.01 -9.49 15.99
C PRO A 122 0.12 -10.99 16.30
N ALA A 123 -1.00 -11.72 16.32
CA ALA A 123 -1.02 -13.17 16.47
C ALA A 123 -0.48 -13.90 15.23
N SER A 124 -0.88 -13.50 14.01
CA SER A 124 -0.34 -14.10 12.79
C SER A 124 1.13 -13.75 12.58
N ALA A 125 1.55 -12.55 12.95
CA ALA A 125 2.95 -12.15 12.95
C ALA A 125 3.79 -13.01 13.92
N ARG A 126 3.32 -13.25 15.15
CA ARG A 126 3.99 -14.14 16.12
C ARG A 126 4.03 -15.60 15.68
N LEU A 127 2.97 -16.08 15.02
CA LEU A 127 2.92 -17.44 14.47
C LEU A 127 3.94 -17.61 13.33
N MET A 128 4.02 -16.63 12.43
CA MET A 128 5.01 -16.62 11.36
C MET A 128 6.43 -16.45 11.91
N GLU A 129 6.60 -15.56 12.88
CA GLU A 129 7.88 -15.35 13.56
C GLU A 129 8.35 -16.63 14.23
N LYS A 130 7.50 -17.31 15.02
CA LYS A 130 7.82 -18.61 15.63
C LYS A 130 8.11 -19.70 14.59
N PHE A 131 7.41 -19.70 13.45
CA PHE A 131 7.69 -20.63 12.36
C PHE A 131 9.06 -20.38 11.72
N LEU A 132 9.42 -19.11 11.52
CA LEU A 132 10.74 -18.69 11.03
C LEU A 132 11.83 -18.90 12.08
N GLU A 133 11.54 -18.69 13.36
CA GLU A 133 12.43 -18.95 14.50
C GLU A 133 12.65 -20.46 14.69
N ASP A 134 11.63 -21.30 14.55
CA ASP A 134 11.80 -22.75 14.51
C ASP A 134 12.70 -23.17 13.33
N GLY A 135 12.70 -22.40 12.24
CA GLY A 135 13.63 -22.51 11.12
C GLY A 135 15.05 -21.98 11.41
N ARG A 136 15.20 -20.93 12.24
CA ARG A 136 16.47 -20.24 12.55
C ARG A 136 17.18 -20.74 13.82
N LEU A 137 16.46 -21.13 14.86
CA LEU A 137 16.96 -21.51 16.19
C LEU A 137 17.50 -22.94 16.27
N ASN A 138 17.53 -23.68 15.16
CA ASN A 138 18.12 -25.02 15.09
C ASN A 138 19.22 -25.17 14.02
N PRO A 139 20.29 -24.35 14.02
CA PRO A 139 21.46 -24.59 13.16
C PRO A 139 22.23 -25.87 13.54
N LYS A 140 21.87 -26.51 14.67
CA LYS A 140 22.42 -27.80 15.14
C LYS A 140 21.57 -29.03 14.79
N ARG A 141 20.37 -28.86 14.19
CA ARG A 141 19.64 -30.01 13.64
C ARG A 141 20.16 -30.23 12.23
N ASP A 142 20.65 -31.43 11.95
CA ASP A 142 20.94 -31.87 10.60
C ASP A 142 19.74 -31.48 9.71
N PRO A 143 19.96 -30.64 8.68
CA PRO A 143 18.86 -30.10 7.92
C PRO A 143 18.08 -31.29 7.33
N THR A 144 16.79 -31.36 7.66
CA THR A 144 15.94 -32.48 7.25
C THR A 144 15.30 -32.18 5.91
N GLN A 145 15.05 -33.21 5.10
CA GLN A 145 14.30 -33.05 3.84
C GLN A 145 12.95 -32.36 4.09
N LYS A 146 12.26 -32.68 5.19
CA LYS A 146 10.99 -32.05 5.56
C LYS A 146 11.14 -30.54 5.84
N GLY A 147 12.18 -30.14 6.55
CA GLY A 147 12.48 -28.73 6.81
C GLY A 147 12.80 -27.98 5.53
N PHE A 148 13.65 -28.56 4.68
CA PHE A 148 13.97 -28.02 3.36
C PHE A 148 12.72 -27.79 2.51
N LEU A 149 11.83 -28.78 2.40
CA LEU A 149 10.59 -28.67 1.63
C LEU A 149 9.69 -27.52 2.11
N ARG A 150 9.63 -27.26 3.43
CA ARG A 150 8.85 -26.16 4.00
C ARG A 150 9.46 -24.80 3.64
N VAL A 151 10.77 -24.64 3.80
CA VAL A 151 11.48 -23.41 3.45
C VAL A 151 11.39 -23.14 1.95
N PHE A 152 11.55 -24.18 1.12
CA PHE A 152 11.42 -24.07 -0.32
C PHE A 152 10.00 -23.64 -0.74
N ALA A 153 8.96 -24.24 -0.17
CA ALA A 153 7.58 -23.86 -0.47
C ALA A 153 7.26 -22.43 -0.02
N ALA A 154 7.80 -21.98 1.11
CA ALA A 154 7.66 -20.59 1.57
C ALA A 154 8.35 -19.61 0.61
N TRP A 155 9.58 -19.92 0.20
CA TRP A 155 10.33 -19.11 -0.78
C TRP A 155 9.59 -18.95 -2.11
N LEU A 156 8.96 -20.03 -2.61
CA LEU A 156 8.13 -19.93 -3.82
C LEU A 156 6.95 -18.96 -3.67
N LEU A 157 6.32 -18.92 -2.50
CA LEU A 157 5.22 -17.99 -2.22
C LEU A 157 5.70 -16.55 -2.06
N GLU A 158 6.82 -16.34 -1.38
CA GLU A 158 7.40 -15.00 -1.13
C GLU A 158 7.81 -14.33 -2.44
N GLU A 159 8.44 -15.08 -3.35
CA GLU A 159 8.93 -14.58 -4.63
C GLU A 159 7.92 -14.77 -5.78
N ASN A 160 6.71 -15.27 -5.48
CA ASN A 160 5.65 -15.54 -6.45
C ASN A 160 6.13 -16.40 -7.64
N LEU A 161 6.93 -17.44 -7.35
CA LEU A 161 7.50 -18.33 -8.35
C LEU A 161 6.54 -19.46 -8.72
N PRO A 162 6.59 -19.99 -9.96
CA PRO A 162 5.81 -21.16 -10.36
C PRO A 162 6.09 -22.36 -9.45
N PHE A 163 5.08 -23.17 -9.13
CA PHE A 163 5.26 -24.39 -8.34
C PHE A 163 6.16 -25.45 -9.02
N THR A 164 6.33 -25.35 -10.35
CA THR A 164 7.26 -26.16 -11.14
C THR A 164 8.73 -25.71 -11.00
N THR A 165 9.03 -24.66 -10.25
CA THR A 165 10.40 -24.15 -10.09
C THR A 165 11.37 -25.20 -9.54
N GLY A 166 10.92 -26.11 -8.68
CA GLY A 166 11.73 -27.22 -8.19
C GLY A 166 12.13 -28.24 -9.27
N GLU A 167 11.40 -28.27 -10.39
CA GLU A 167 11.65 -29.15 -11.54
C GLU A 167 12.56 -28.49 -12.59
N ALA A 168 12.95 -27.22 -12.39
CA ALA A 168 13.77 -26.49 -13.34
C ALA A 168 15.18 -27.14 -13.45
N PRO A 169 15.62 -27.56 -14.66
CA PRO A 169 16.92 -28.22 -14.83
C PRO A 169 18.11 -27.35 -14.39
N GLY A 170 17.98 -26.03 -14.51
CA GLY A 170 19.01 -25.08 -14.05
C GLY A 170 19.20 -25.10 -12.53
N LEU A 171 18.11 -25.21 -11.77
CA LEU A 171 18.15 -25.28 -10.32
C LEU A 171 18.76 -26.61 -9.85
N HIS A 172 18.44 -27.71 -10.54
CA HIS A 172 19.06 -29.01 -10.28
C HIS A 172 20.58 -28.98 -10.49
N ARG A 173 21.05 -28.33 -11.56
CA ARG A 173 22.49 -28.14 -11.80
C ARG A 173 23.16 -27.31 -10.71
N LEU A 174 22.50 -26.23 -10.25
CA LEU A 174 23.00 -25.41 -9.16
C LEU A 174 23.12 -26.21 -7.85
N PHE A 175 22.08 -26.97 -7.49
CA PHE A 175 22.09 -27.79 -6.28
C PHE A 175 23.18 -28.86 -6.32
N HIS A 176 23.35 -29.51 -7.48
CA HIS A 176 24.44 -30.46 -7.70
C HIS A 176 25.82 -29.80 -7.58
N TYR A 177 26.02 -28.63 -8.21
CA TYR A 177 27.27 -27.86 -8.13
C TYR A 177 27.62 -27.46 -6.69
N LEU A 178 26.62 -27.06 -5.90
CA LEU A 178 26.79 -26.69 -4.49
C LEU A 178 26.92 -27.89 -3.54
N GLY A 179 26.81 -29.13 -4.04
CA GLY A 179 26.87 -30.34 -3.21
C GLY A 179 25.69 -30.48 -2.23
N ILE A 180 24.54 -29.87 -2.56
CA ILE A 180 23.35 -29.92 -1.70
C ILE A 180 22.72 -31.32 -1.80
N LYS A 181 22.57 -31.99 -0.66
CA LYS A 181 22.02 -33.36 -0.58
C LYS A 181 20.49 -33.45 -0.63
N PHE A 182 19.79 -32.31 -0.65
CA PHE A 182 18.33 -32.27 -0.68
C PHE A 182 17.78 -32.52 -2.08
N ILE A 183 16.71 -33.31 -2.13
CA ILE A 183 15.97 -33.55 -3.37
C ILE A 183 15.06 -32.35 -3.61
N LEU A 184 15.16 -31.72 -4.78
CA LEU A 184 14.25 -30.64 -5.17
C LEU A 184 12.81 -31.19 -5.29
N PRO A 185 11.80 -30.48 -4.77
CA PRO A 185 10.43 -30.94 -4.87
C PRO A 185 9.87 -30.83 -6.28
N THR A 186 8.98 -31.77 -6.61
CA THR A 186 8.06 -31.65 -7.76
C THR A 186 6.91 -30.67 -7.45
N ASP A 187 6.21 -30.19 -8.48
CA ASP A 187 5.01 -29.34 -8.33
C ASP A 187 3.99 -29.99 -7.38
N THR A 188 3.73 -31.28 -7.55
CA THR A 188 2.82 -32.03 -6.67
C THR A 188 3.30 -32.06 -5.23
N THR A 189 4.63 -32.17 -5.00
CA THR A 189 5.21 -32.14 -3.66
C THR A 189 5.07 -30.78 -3.01
N VAL A 190 5.28 -29.69 -3.77
CA VAL A 190 5.07 -28.32 -3.31
C VAL A 190 3.61 -28.10 -2.92
N ARG A 191 2.65 -28.42 -3.80
CA ARG A 191 1.21 -28.27 -3.54
C ARG A 191 0.76 -29.04 -2.29
N ASN A 192 1.19 -30.29 -2.14
CA ASN A 192 0.87 -31.10 -0.97
C ASN A 192 1.48 -30.53 0.32
N THR A 193 2.68 -29.96 0.24
CA THR A 193 3.32 -29.31 1.38
C THR A 193 2.58 -28.04 1.77
N LEU A 194 2.18 -27.22 0.80
CA LEU A 194 1.37 -26.02 1.03
C LEU A 194 0.00 -26.35 1.63
N ALA A 195 -0.69 -27.38 1.12
CA ALA A 195 -1.98 -27.80 1.67
C ALA A 195 -1.87 -28.21 3.15
N ARG A 196 -0.78 -28.91 3.53
CA ARG A 196 -0.51 -29.26 4.94
C ARG A 196 -0.19 -28.03 5.78
N ILE A 197 0.65 -27.12 5.29
CA ILE A 197 0.96 -25.87 6.00
C ILE A 197 -0.33 -25.08 6.25
N PHE A 198 -1.20 -24.97 5.24
CA PHE A 198 -2.49 -24.31 5.37
C PHE A 198 -3.38 -25.00 6.41
N ALA A 199 -3.50 -26.34 6.36
CA ALA A 199 -4.29 -27.09 7.33
C ALA A 199 -3.77 -26.93 8.77
N ASP A 200 -2.45 -26.99 8.96
CA ASP A 200 -1.79 -26.81 10.26
C ASP A 200 -2.06 -25.40 10.82
N LEU A 201 -1.87 -24.36 9.99
CA LEU A 201 -2.11 -22.96 10.38
C LEU A 201 -3.59 -22.70 10.66
N HIS A 202 -4.49 -23.21 9.81
CA HIS A 202 -5.94 -23.06 9.98
C HIS A 202 -6.40 -23.75 11.27
N ALA A 203 -5.96 -24.97 11.53
CA ALA A 203 -6.29 -25.69 12.76
C ALA A 203 -5.79 -24.96 14.02
N ALA A 204 -4.57 -24.42 13.99
CA ALA A 204 -4.03 -23.61 15.07
C ALA A 204 -4.86 -22.34 15.30
N LEU A 205 -5.22 -21.62 14.24
CA LEU A 205 -6.01 -20.40 14.31
C LEU A 205 -7.42 -20.68 14.85
N VAL A 206 -8.10 -21.74 14.37
CA VAL A 206 -9.42 -22.16 14.88
C VAL A 206 -9.34 -22.50 16.37
N LYS A 207 -8.27 -23.20 16.81
CA LYS A 207 -8.06 -23.53 18.21
C LYS A 207 -7.89 -22.27 19.08
N GLU A 208 -7.11 -21.30 18.63
CA GLU A 208 -6.93 -20.02 19.34
C GLU A 208 -8.23 -19.23 19.41
N LEU A 209 -9.00 -19.16 18.31
CA LEU A 209 -10.31 -18.50 18.31
C LEU A 209 -11.31 -19.19 19.25
N ALA A 210 -11.32 -20.53 19.28
CA ALA A 210 -12.15 -21.29 20.21
C ALA A 210 -11.73 -21.03 21.67
N ALA A 211 -10.44 -20.92 21.96
CA ALA A 211 -9.93 -20.58 23.29
C ALA A 211 -10.31 -19.17 23.72
N ILE A 212 -10.24 -18.18 22.80
CA ILE A 212 -10.69 -16.81 23.06
C ILE A 212 -12.19 -16.80 23.36
N ASN A 213 -13.01 -17.49 22.56
CA ASN A 213 -14.44 -17.59 22.80
C ASN A 213 -14.75 -18.24 24.16
N GLY A 214 -14.04 -19.32 24.52
CA GLY A 214 -14.17 -19.95 25.83
C GLY A 214 -13.78 -19.03 26.98
N TRP A 215 -12.71 -18.24 26.82
CA TRP A 215 -12.26 -17.27 27.81
C TRP A 215 -13.24 -16.10 27.99
N VAL A 216 -13.84 -15.61 26.90
CA VAL A 216 -14.88 -14.57 26.94
C VAL A 216 -16.13 -15.10 27.63
N ALA A 217 -16.57 -16.32 27.27
CA ALA A 217 -17.74 -16.96 27.86
C ALA A 217 -17.58 -17.25 29.37
N ALA A 218 -16.36 -17.50 29.85
CA ALA A 218 -16.08 -17.77 31.26
C ALA A 218 -16.08 -16.53 32.17
N ARG A 219 -16.29 -15.31 31.62
CA ARG A 219 -16.29 -14.07 32.39
C ARG A 219 -17.64 -13.37 32.26
N ASP A 220 -18.46 -13.42 33.31
CA ASP A 220 -19.80 -12.80 33.36
C ASP A 220 -19.82 -11.32 32.95
N LYS A 221 -18.73 -10.58 33.25
CA LYS A 221 -18.60 -9.15 32.88
C LYS A 221 -18.33 -8.91 31.40
N LEU A 222 -17.96 -9.95 30.64
CA LEU A 222 -17.66 -9.88 29.21
C LEU A 222 -18.75 -10.56 28.37
N GLU A 223 -19.85 -11.01 28.98
CA GLU A 223 -20.97 -11.62 28.25
C GLU A 223 -21.47 -10.70 27.12
N ALA A 224 -21.51 -9.39 27.37
CA ALA A 224 -21.86 -8.35 26.40
C ALA A 224 -20.89 -8.23 25.20
N LEU A 225 -19.69 -8.82 25.27
CA LEU A 225 -18.72 -8.87 24.15
C LEU A 225 -18.82 -10.17 23.35
N THR A 226 -19.65 -11.12 23.77
CA THR A 226 -19.84 -12.37 23.05
C THR A 226 -20.61 -12.09 21.77
N LEU A 227 -19.98 -12.37 20.63
CA LEU A 227 -20.63 -12.21 19.33
C LEU A 227 -21.79 -13.20 19.22
N THR A 228 -23.01 -12.67 19.09
CA THR A 228 -24.21 -13.45 18.86
C THR A 228 -24.18 -14.05 17.44
N PRO A 229 -24.99 -15.08 17.13
CA PRO A 229 -25.13 -15.56 15.75
C PRO A 229 -25.51 -14.46 14.75
N SER A 230 -26.28 -13.46 15.19
CA SER A 230 -26.61 -12.28 14.39
C SER A 230 -25.38 -11.43 14.08
N ASP A 231 -24.48 -11.24 15.06
CA ASP A 231 -23.24 -10.49 14.86
C ASP A 231 -22.30 -11.21 13.88
N TRP A 232 -22.21 -12.54 13.96
CA TRP A 232 -21.45 -13.33 13.00
C TRP A 232 -22.02 -13.22 11.58
N ASN A 233 -23.35 -13.26 11.43
CA ASN A 233 -23.99 -13.05 10.14
C ASN A 233 -23.74 -11.64 9.58
N LEU A 234 -23.77 -10.61 10.45
CA LEU A 234 -23.41 -9.24 10.08
C LEU A 234 -21.94 -9.17 9.62
N LEU A 235 -21.01 -9.76 10.35
CA LEU A 235 -19.59 -9.80 9.98
C LEU A 235 -19.36 -10.54 8.67
N GLN A 236 -20.06 -11.66 8.44
CA GLN A 236 -19.99 -12.41 7.19
C GLN A 236 -20.44 -11.55 6.00
N GLN A 237 -21.58 -10.86 6.10
CA GLN A 237 -22.05 -9.95 5.05
C GLN A 237 -21.07 -8.79 4.82
N LEU A 238 -20.45 -8.25 5.87
CA LEU A 238 -19.41 -7.22 5.73
C LEU A 238 -18.17 -7.76 5.01
N CYS A 239 -17.73 -8.99 5.33
CA CYS A 239 -16.61 -9.64 4.65
C CYS A 239 -16.89 -9.86 3.16
N GLU A 240 -18.11 -10.28 2.80
CA GLU A 240 -18.52 -10.45 1.40
C GLU A 240 -18.48 -9.13 0.64
N ILE A 241 -19.06 -8.06 1.21
CA ILE A 241 -19.05 -6.72 0.60
C ILE A 241 -17.62 -6.20 0.42
N LEU A 242 -16.78 -6.32 1.45
CA LEU A 242 -15.39 -5.85 1.43
C LEU A 242 -14.46 -6.76 0.60
N GLY A 243 -14.89 -7.99 0.32
CA GLY A 243 -14.16 -8.96 -0.48
C GLY A 243 -13.82 -8.44 -1.87
N ALA A 244 -14.79 -7.86 -2.57
CA ALA A 244 -14.58 -7.28 -3.90
C ALA A 244 -13.50 -6.19 -3.91
N PHE A 245 -13.53 -5.27 -2.93
CA PHE A 245 -12.51 -4.21 -2.81
C PHE A 245 -11.12 -4.78 -2.55
N THR A 246 -11.04 -5.83 -1.74
CA THR A 246 -9.78 -6.50 -1.41
C THR A 246 -9.19 -7.17 -2.64
N VAL A 247 -10.02 -7.87 -3.42
CA VAL A 247 -9.62 -8.53 -4.68
C VAL A 247 -9.15 -7.50 -5.70
N VAL A 248 -9.92 -6.43 -5.93
CA VAL A 248 -9.55 -5.33 -6.83
C VAL A 248 -8.22 -4.70 -6.42
N THR A 249 -8.08 -4.36 -5.13
CA THR A 249 -6.85 -3.73 -4.61
C THR A 249 -5.65 -4.64 -4.80
N ARG A 250 -5.80 -5.94 -4.51
CA ARG A 250 -4.75 -6.94 -4.72
C ARG A 250 -4.31 -6.98 -6.18
N HIS A 251 -5.24 -7.10 -7.12
CA HIS A 251 -4.92 -7.16 -8.55
C HIS A 251 -4.27 -5.87 -9.06
N MET A 252 -4.79 -4.70 -8.66
CA MET A 252 -4.20 -3.42 -9.06
C MET A 252 -2.82 -3.15 -8.43
N SER A 253 -2.45 -3.91 -7.40
CA SER A 253 -1.15 -3.80 -6.74
C SER A 253 -0.09 -4.75 -7.31
N LEU A 254 -0.46 -5.65 -8.23
CA LEU A 254 0.49 -6.56 -8.87
C LEU A 254 1.38 -5.78 -9.86
N ALA A 255 2.69 -5.99 -9.77
CA ALA A 255 3.68 -5.25 -10.57
C ALA A 255 3.59 -5.53 -12.08
N ASP A 256 3.04 -6.69 -12.46
CA ASP A 256 2.87 -7.15 -13.84
C ASP A 256 1.51 -6.77 -14.44
N THR A 257 0.60 -6.21 -13.64
CA THR A 257 -0.77 -5.90 -14.08
C THR A 257 -0.85 -4.45 -14.57
N PRO A 258 -1.17 -4.21 -15.86
CA PRO A 258 -1.30 -2.84 -16.37
C PRO A 258 -2.50 -2.16 -15.73
N THR A 259 -2.30 -1.18 -14.85
CA THR A 259 -3.40 -0.63 -14.04
C THR A 259 -4.40 0.20 -14.83
N LEU A 260 -3.95 1.00 -15.81
CA LEU A 260 -4.80 1.96 -16.54
C LEU A 260 -6.00 1.33 -17.26
N PRO A 261 -5.85 0.24 -18.05
CA PRO A 261 -6.99 -0.42 -18.70
C PRO A 261 -8.02 -0.99 -17.73
N TRP A 262 -7.60 -1.31 -16.51
CA TRP A 262 -8.43 -1.98 -15.52
C TRP A 262 -9.18 -1.01 -14.59
N VAL A 263 -8.83 0.28 -14.56
CA VAL A 263 -9.45 1.23 -13.61
C VAL A 263 -10.98 1.21 -13.72
N LEU A 264 -11.54 1.43 -14.91
CA LEU A 264 -12.99 1.50 -15.09
C LEU A 264 -13.70 0.13 -14.90
N PRO A 265 -13.21 -1.00 -15.46
CA PRO A 265 -13.78 -2.32 -15.17
C PRO A 265 -13.83 -2.64 -13.67
N MET A 266 -12.78 -2.30 -12.93
CA MET A 266 -12.71 -2.54 -11.49
C MET A 266 -13.76 -1.72 -10.71
N TYR A 267 -13.98 -0.46 -11.11
CA TYR A 267 -15.07 0.34 -10.54
C TYR A 267 -16.44 -0.28 -10.81
N HIS A 268 -16.70 -0.71 -12.05
CA HIS A 268 -17.96 -1.36 -12.40
C HIS A 268 -18.21 -2.63 -11.58
N HIS A 269 -17.19 -3.46 -11.40
CA HIS A 269 -17.29 -4.65 -10.57
C HIS A 269 -17.61 -4.34 -9.10
N MET A 270 -16.94 -3.35 -8.52
CA MET A 270 -17.23 -2.90 -7.16
C MET A 270 -18.64 -2.30 -7.04
N GLN A 271 -19.10 -1.54 -8.04
CA GLN A 271 -20.46 -1.01 -8.09
C GLN A 271 -21.49 -2.13 -8.10
N GLY A 272 -21.36 -3.10 -9.01
CA GLY A 272 -22.26 -4.24 -9.11
C GLY A 272 -22.32 -5.06 -7.82
N THR A 273 -21.18 -5.25 -7.15
CA THR A 273 -21.12 -5.92 -5.84
C THR A 273 -21.90 -5.15 -4.76
N LEU A 274 -21.73 -3.82 -4.69
CA LEU A 274 -22.46 -2.99 -3.74
C LEU A 274 -23.97 -2.95 -4.04
N GLU A 275 -24.35 -2.86 -5.31
CA GLU A 275 -25.75 -2.87 -5.76
C GLU A 275 -26.43 -4.21 -5.41
N GLN A 276 -25.75 -5.32 -5.69
CA GLN A 276 -26.21 -6.65 -5.31
C GLN A 276 -26.39 -6.75 -3.79
N ALA A 277 -25.42 -6.28 -3.01
CA ALA A 277 -25.51 -6.29 -1.56
C ALA A 277 -26.66 -5.41 -1.02
N ILE A 278 -26.94 -4.26 -1.64
CA ILE A 278 -28.10 -3.41 -1.30
C ILE A 278 -29.42 -4.12 -1.58
N ALA A 279 -29.48 -4.92 -2.64
CA ALA A 279 -30.65 -5.68 -3.05
C ALA A 279 -30.90 -6.91 -2.17
N THR A 280 -29.85 -7.63 -1.76
CA THR A 280 -29.96 -8.91 -1.04
C THR A 280 -30.00 -8.76 0.47
N THR A 281 -29.37 -7.73 1.05
CA THR A 281 -29.31 -7.59 2.51
C THR A 281 -30.67 -7.23 3.11
N THR A 282 -31.04 -7.93 4.18
CA THR A 282 -32.22 -7.60 5.01
C THR A 282 -31.90 -6.61 6.12
N LEU A 283 -30.61 -6.37 6.40
CA LEU A 283 -30.17 -5.51 7.50
C LEU A 283 -30.11 -4.04 7.06
N SER A 284 -30.98 -3.21 7.66
CA SER A 284 -31.09 -1.78 7.31
C SER A 284 -29.80 -0.99 7.55
N SER A 285 -29.01 -1.36 8.56
CA SER A 285 -27.71 -0.76 8.88
C SER A 285 -26.69 -0.99 7.76
N ILE A 286 -26.58 -2.25 7.28
CA ILE A 286 -25.73 -2.61 6.14
C ILE A 286 -26.23 -1.88 4.91
N LYS A 287 -27.52 -1.96 4.59
CA LYS A 287 -28.10 -1.30 3.42
C LYS A 287 -27.74 0.18 3.36
N ARG A 288 -27.91 0.92 4.47
CA ARG A 288 -27.56 2.34 4.56
C ARG A 288 -26.05 2.58 4.37
N ALA A 289 -25.21 1.76 4.98
CA ALA A 289 -23.76 1.87 4.85
C ALA A 289 -23.29 1.57 3.41
N THR A 290 -23.82 0.52 2.78
CA THR A 290 -23.53 0.12 1.41
C THR A 290 -24.00 1.18 0.41
N THR A 291 -25.18 1.78 0.61
CA THR A 291 -25.66 2.92 -0.21
C THR A 291 -24.73 4.13 -0.10
N ALA A 292 -24.27 4.46 1.12
CA ALA A 292 -23.30 5.55 1.29
C ALA A 292 -21.96 5.22 0.62
N GLY A 293 -21.52 3.96 0.71
CA GLY A 293 -20.34 3.44 0.02
C GLY A 293 -20.45 3.56 -1.50
N LEU A 294 -21.60 3.16 -2.07
CA LEU A 294 -21.88 3.24 -3.50
C LEU A 294 -21.90 4.68 -3.99
N SER A 295 -22.56 5.58 -3.25
CA SER A 295 -22.56 7.01 -3.55
C SER A 295 -21.14 7.59 -3.61
N LYS A 296 -20.29 7.22 -2.64
CA LYS A 296 -18.88 7.63 -2.63
C LYS A 296 -18.09 7.02 -3.77
N LEU A 297 -18.29 5.74 -4.06
CA LEU A 297 -17.64 5.04 -5.17
C LEU A 297 -17.97 5.70 -6.51
N ASN A 298 -19.24 6.06 -6.73
CA ASN A 298 -19.71 6.76 -7.92
C ASN A 298 -19.02 8.12 -8.11
N ALA A 299 -18.79 8.87 -7.04
CA ALA A 299 -18.06 10.13 -7.11
C ALA A 299 -16.61 9.95 -7.59
N TYR A 300 -15.94 8.85 -7.22
CA TYR A 300 -14.61 8.53 -7.74
C TYR A 300 -14.65 7.95 -9.15
N PHE A 301 -15.67 7.15 -9.46
CA PHE A 301 -15.88 6.62 -10.80
C PHE A 301 -16.03 7.75 -11.83
N VAL A 302 -16.81 8.79 -11.54
CA VAL A 302 -16.93 9.97 -12.41
C VAL A 302 -15.57 10.61 -12.67
N LYS A 303 -14.76 10.83 -11.62
CA LYS A 303 -13.39 11.37 -11.77
C LYS A 303 -12.49 10.46 -12.62
N ALA A 304 -12.62 9.15 -12.45
CA ALA A 304 -11.87 8.18 -13.25
C ALA A 304 -12.31 8.21 -14.71
N LEU A 305 -13.61 8.43 -14.95
CA LEU A 305 -14.23 8.52 -16.27
C LEU A 305 -13.92 9.85 -16.99
N ASP A 306 -13.66 10.91 -16.24
CA ASP A 306 -13.21 12.21 -16.79
C ASP A 306 -11.70 12.23 -17.10
N CYS A 307 -10.96 11.24 -16.60
CA CYS A 307 -9.54 11.08 -16.92
C CYS A 307 -9.36 10.47 -18.32
N GLN A 308 -8.89 11.29 -19.27
CA GLN A 308 -8.61 10.86 -20.64
C GLN A 308 -7.72 9.61 -20.73
N HIS A 309 -6.76 9.44 -19.82
CA HIS A 309 -5.85 8.29 -19.82
C HIS A 309 -6.60 6.97 -19.54
N ASN A 310 -7.52 6.98 -18.58
CA ASN A 310 -8.33 5.80 -18.25
C ASN A 310 -9.30 5.48 -19.38
N VAL A 311 -9.90 6.53 -19.96
CA VAL A 311 -10.83 6.44 -21.10
C VAL A 311 -10.16 5.80 -22.31
N ILE A 312 -9.01 6.33 -22.71
CA ILE A 312 -8.19 5.81 -23.82
C ILE A 312 -7.72 4.38 -23.50
N ALA A 313 -7.33 4.12 -22.25
CA ALA A 313 -6.87 2.79 -21.86
C ALA A 313 -7.98 1.74 -21.88
N THR A 314 -9.22 2.11 -21.57
CA THR A 314 -10.32 1.14 -21.43
C THR A 314 -11.10 0.92 -22.74
N GLY A 315 -11.28 1.96 -23.56
CA GLY A 315 -11.83 1.88 -24.93
C GLY A 315 -13.30 1.43 -25.06
N LYS A 316 -13.64 0.16 -24.76
CA LYS A 316 -14.93 -0.47 -25.09
C LYS A 316 -16.03 -0.33 -24.02
N LEU A 317 -15.69 -0.06 -22.75
CA LEU A 317 -16.68 0.16 -21.68
C LEU A 317 -17.35 1.53 -21.74
N LEU A 318 -17.08 2.29 -22.79
CA LEU A 318 -17.57 3.64 -22.99
C LEU A 318 -18.74 3.58 -23.96
N GLY A 319 -19.80 4.35 -23.71
CA GLY A 319 -20.85 4.57 -24.71
C GLY A 319 -20.23 5.11 -26.02
N GLU A 320 -20.90 4.86 -27.15
CA GLU A 320 -20.36 5.14 -28.50
C GLU A 320 -19.75 6.54 -28.65
N ASP A 321 -20.38 7.57 -28.09
CA ASP A 321 -19.86 8.95 -28.10
C ASP A 321 -18.48 9.10 -27.46
N ARG A 322 -18.26 8.43 -26.32
CA ARG A 322 -17.00 8.49 -25.58
C ARG A 322 -15.94 7.58 -26.21
N LYS A 323 -16.37 6.48 -26.80
CA LYS A 323 -15.51 5.57 -27.56
C LYS A 323 -14.92 6.24 -28.79
N GLU A 324 -15.72 7.00 -29.54
CA GLU A 324 -15.23 7.77 -30.70
C GLU A 324 -14.21 8.84 -30.28
N ARG A 325 -14.49 9.58 -29.20
CA ARG A 325 -13.52 10.56 -28.67
C ARG A 325 -12.24 9.88 -28.20
N ALA A 326 -12.35 8.75 -27.50
CA ALA A 326 -11.20 7.97 -27.05
C ALA A 326 -10.37 7.48 -28.24
N TRP A 327 -11.03 7.07 -29.31
CA TRP A 327 -10.40 6.67 -30.57
C TRP A 327 -9.62 7.83 -31.20
N THR A 328 -10.24 8.99 -31.41
CA THR A 328 -9.57 10.15 -32.02
C THR A 328 -8.31 10.54 -31.23
N ILE A 329 -8.39 10.55 -29.89
CA ILE A 329 -7.24 10.88 -29.05
C ILE A 329 -6.18 9.79 -29.11
N PHE A 330 -6.58 8.51 -29.05
CA PHE A 330 -5.67 7.38 -29.18
C PHE A 330 -4.91 7.44 -30.51
N GLU A 331 -5.62 7.63 -31.61
CA GLU A 331 -5.06 7.72 -32.97
C GLU A 331 -4.02 8.84 -33.06
N TYR A 332 -4.36 10.04 -32.59
CA TYR A 332 -3.44 11.17 -32.57
C TYR A 332 -2.16 10.86 -31.76
N VAL A 333 -2.30 10.35 -30.53
CA VAL A 333 -1.15 10.03 -29.66
C VAL A 333 -0.32 8.88 -30.25
N PHE A 334 -0.97 7.89 -30.86
CA PHE A 334 -0.30 6.75 -31.48
C PHE A 334 0.50 7.17 -32.72
N GLN A 335 -0.03 8.06 -33.56
CA GLN A 335 0.70 8.61 -34.69
C GLN A 335 1.96 9.39 -34.25
N GLU A 336 1.88 10.18 -33.18
CA GLU A 336 3.06 10.85 -32.61
C GLU A 336 4.07 9.85 -32.03
N TYR A 337 3.60 8.78 -31.41
CA TYR A 337 4.44 7.67 -30.96
C TYR A 337 5.13 6.97 -32.14
N GLU A 338 4.44 6.66 -33.23
CA GLU A 338 5.05 6.02 -34.40
C GLU A 338 6.15 6.88 -35.05
N LYS A 339 6.01 8.21 -35.02
CA LYS A 339 7.03 9.13 -35.54
C LYS A 339 8.32 9.09 -34.70
N THR A 340 8.21 8.87 -33.39
CA THR A 340 9.32 9.02 -32.43
C THR A 340 9.85 7.70 -31.90
N GLY A 341 9.05 6.64 -31.97
CA GLY A 341 9.34 5.34 -31.40
C GLY A 341 10.27 4.50 -32.28
N PRO A 342 11.15 3.69 -31.69
CA PRO A 342 11.89 2.68 -32.44
C PRO A 342 10.89 1.72 -33.10
N LYS A 343 11.10 1.40 -34.38
CA LYS A 343 10.30 0.38 -35.08
C LYS A 343 10.55 -0.97 -34.43
N VAL A 344 9.68 -1.36 -33.49
CA VAL A 344 9.75 -2.67 -32.84
C VAL A 344 9.26 -3.70 -33.85
N VAL A 345 10.16 -4.59 -34.28
CA VAL A 345 9.77 -5.76 -35.07
C VAL A 345 8.95 -6.67 -34.16
N VAL A 346 7.64 -6.70 -34.38
CA VAL A 346 6.72 -7.57 -33.63
C VAL A 346 7.10 -9.01 -33.93
N LYS A 347 7.69 -9.70 -32.94
CA LYS A 347 7.88 -11.15 -33.03
C LYS A 347 6.53 -11.82 -32.83
N PRO A 348 6.14 -12.79 -33.67
CA PRO A 348 4.91 -13.56 -33.48
C PRO A 348 4.89 -14.14 -32.06
N GLN A 349 3.87 -13.79 -31.29
CA GLN A 349 3.72 -14.27 -29.92
C GLN A 349 3.25 -15.74 -29.99
N MET A 350 3.97 -16.65 -29.33
CA MET A 350 3.62 -18.07 -29.28
C MET A 350 2.24 -18.27 -28.64
N ALA A 351 1.52 -19.29 -29.10
CA ALA A 351 0.20 -19.69 -28.64
C ALA A 351 0.10 -19.73 -27.10
N SER A 352 -0.97 -19.15 -26.58
CA SER A 352 -1.25 -19.03 -25.14
C SER A 352 -1.37 -20.40 -24.48
N GLN A 353 -0.89 -20.47 -23.24
CA GLN A 353 -1.08 -21.61 -22.34
C GLN A 353 -2.56 -21.85 -22.02
N PRO A 354 -2.96 -23.07 -21.60
CA PRO A 354 -4.34 -23.36 -21.22
C PRO A 354 -4.84 -22.39 -20.15
N ILE A 355 -5.95 -21.71 -20.46
CA ILE A 355 -6.52 -20.61 -19.68
C ILE A 355 -7.14 -21.19 -18.41
N THR A 356 -6.49 -21.03 -17.27
CA THR A 356 -7.16 -21.10 -15.97
C THR A 356 -7.98 -19.83 -15.79
N GLN A 357 -9.28 -19.92 -15.51
CA GLN A 357 -10.14 -18.77 -15.27
C GLN A 357 -9.55 -17.89 -14.15
N THR A 358 -9.06 -16.72 -14.54
CA THR A 358 -8.56 -15.68 -13.65
C THR A 358 -9.69 -14.72 -13.29
N PHE A 359 -9.50 -13.96 -12.20
CA PHE A 359 -10.43 -12.86 -11.85
C PHE A 359 -10.62 -11.86 -12.99
N LEU A 360 -9.58 -11.61 -13.79
CA LEU A 360 -9.64 -10.70 -14.94
C LEU A 360 -10.52 -11.26 -16.05
N ASP A 361 -10.60 -12.58 -16.18
CA ASP A 361 -11.54 -13.24 -17.09
C ASP A 361 -13.00 -13.04 -16.62
N THR A 362 -13.24 -12.98 -15.31
CA THR A 362 -14.57 -12.65 -14.75
C THR A 362 -14.96 -11.19 -15.00
N LEU A 363 -14.00 -10.26 -14.99
CA LEU A 363 -14.26 -8.85 -15.31
C LEU A 363 -14.53 -8.60 -16.79
N THR A 364 -14.15 -9.54 -17.65
CA THR A 364 -14.23 -9.41 -19.10
C THR A 364 -15.21 -10.38 -19.73
N SER A 365 -15.87 -11.24 -18.95
CA SER A 365 -16.85 -12.22 -19.44
C SER A 365 -18.04 -11.57 -20.15
N ASP A 366 -18.40 -10.35 -19.77
CA ASP A 366 -19.51 -9.61 -20.36
C ASP A 366 -19.12 -8.91 -21.68
N VAL A 367 -17.86 -9.05 -22.08
CA VAL A 367 -17.30 -8.43 -23.27
C VAL A 367 -17.00 -9.52 -24.29
N ASP A 368 -17.82 -9.61 -25.34
CA ASP A 368 -17.49 -10.45 -26.49
C ASP A 368 -16.14 -10.01 -27.07
N PHE A 369 -15.12 -10.84 -26.85
CA PHE A 369 -13.90 -10.84 -27.64
C PHE A 369 -14.24 -11.57 -28.93
N ALA A 370 -13.86 -10.99 -30.07
CA ALA A 370 -13.97 -11.69 -31.35
C ALA A 370 -13.02 -12.90 -31.31
N ALA A 371 -13.52 -14.01 -30.77
CA ALA A 371 -12.83 -15.27 -30.73
C ALA A 371 -12.60 -15.71 -32.18
N ASP A 372 -11.36 -16.11 -32.48
CA ASP A 372 -10.99 -16.82 -33.70
C ASP A 372 -10.77 -16.00 -34.98
N THR A 373 -10.66 -14.67 -34.92
CA THR A 373 -10.10 -13.97 -36.09
C THR A 373 -8.58 -14.21 -36.13
N PRO A 374 -8.02 -14.83 -37.18
CA PRO A 374 -6.59 -15.11 -37.26
C PRO A 374 -5.79 -13.82 -37.08
N VAL A 375 -4.69 -13.91 -36.33
CA VAL A 375 -3.79 -12.77 -36.04
C VAL A 375 -3.09 -12.36 -37.33
N ILE A 376 -3.76 -11.54 -38.13
CA ILE A 376 -3.12 -10.78 -39.20
C ILE A 376 -2.19 -9.76 -38.52
N ALA A 377 -1.00 -9.54 -39.11
CA ALA A 377 -0.03 -8.55 -38.62
C ALA A 377 -0.61 -7.14 -38.74
N GLU A 378 -1.40 -6.75 -37.75
CA GLU A 378 -2.07 -5.46 -37.69
C GLU A 378 -1.33 -4.49 -36.78
N SER A 379 -1.48 -3.20 -37.08
CA SER A 379 -0.96 -2.13 -36.21
C SER A 379 -1.64 -2.20 -34.84
N GLU A 380 -0.95 -1.69 -33.80
CA GLU A 380 -1.54 -1.62 -32.46
C GLU A 380 -2.79 -0.72 -32.42
N LEU A 381 -2.87 0.24 -33.33
CA LEU A 381 -4.03 1.09 -33.56
C LEU A 381 -5.25 0.29 -34.01
N GLU A 382 -5.11 -0.54 -35.05
CA GLU A 382 -6.22 -1.39 -35.52
C GLU A 382 -6.59 -2.46 -34.48
N ARG A 383 -5.60 -3.01 -33.77
CA ARG A 383 -5.87 -3.89 -32.62
C ARG A 383 -6.72 -3.18 -31.57
N TRP A 384 -6.35 -1.96 -31.16
CA TRP A 384 -7.13 -1.18 -30.20
C TRP A 384 -8.55 -0.89 -30.73
N LYS A 385 -8.69 -0.54 -32.01
CA LYS A 385 -9.98 -0.25 -32.67
C LYS A 385 -10.98 -1.42 -32.57
N ARG A 386 -10.48 -2.64 -32.79
CA ARG A 386 -11.26 -3.88 -32.62
C ARG A 386 -11.43 -4.28 -31.16
N GLY A 387 -10.80 -3.54 -30.25
CA GLY A 387 -10.81 -3.82 -28.83
C GLY A 387 -9.93 -5.01 -28.46
N VAL A 388 -8.86 -5.26 -29.19
CA VAL A 388 -7.82 -6.28 -28.93
C VAL A 388 -6.63 -5.60 -28.26
N GLY A 389 -6.09 -6.19 -27.20
CA GLY A 389 -4.91 -5.70 -26.46
C GLY A 389 -5.10 -4.41 -25.63
N GLY A 390 -6.08 -3.58 -25.98
CA GLY A 390 -6.41 -2.36 -25.24
C GLY A 390 -7.20 -2.63 -23.95
N LYS A 391 -8.13 -3.59 -23.97
CA LYS A 391 -9.07 -3.89 -22.87
C LYS A 391 -8.46 -4.55 -21.63
N GLY A 392 -7.14 -4.52 -21.50
CA GLY A 392 -6.44 -5.38 -20.56
C GLY A 392 -6.62 -6.84 -20.97
N ASP A 393 -6.42 -7.21 -22.23
CA ASP A 393 -6.07 -8.61 -22.48
C ASP A 393 -4.82 -8.88 -21.61
N PRO A 394 -4.95 -9.64 -20.51
CA PRO A 394 -3.84 -9.76 -19.57
C PRO A 394 -2.69 -10.55 -20.21
N TYR A 395 -2.98 -11.27 -21.29
CA TYR A 395 -2.07 -12.16 -22.00
C TYR A 395 -1.45 -11.48 -23.23
N ALA A 396 -2.11 -10.50 -23.83
CA ALA A 396 -1.60 -9.74 -24.98
C ALA A 396 -1.84 -8.22 -24.91
N PRO A 397 -1.37 -7.52 -23.86
CA PRO A 397 -1.52 -6.08 -23.75
C PRO A 397 -0.80 -5.36 -24.90
N LEU A 398 -1.31 -4.21 -25.33
CA LEU A 398 -0.60 -3.38 -26.32
C LEU A 398 0.81 -3.02 -25.80
N ILE A 399 1.81 -3.18 -26.65
CA ILE A 399 3.23 -2.97 -26.33
C ILE A 399 3.48 -1.52 -25.95
N TRP A 400 2.78 -0.56 -26.58
CA TRP A 400 2.94 0.86 -26.26
C TRP A 400 2.72 1.20 -24.77
N TRP A 401 1.90 0.42 -24.03
CA TRP A 401 1.69 0.59 -22.59
C TRP A 401 2.96 0.29 -21.79
N LYS A 402 3.83 -0.59 -22.29
CA LYS A 402 5.10 -0.96 -21.66
C LYS A 402 6.19 0.09 -21.89
N VAL A 403 6.16 0.78 -23.04
CA VAL A 403 7.23 1.72 -23.46
C VAL A 403 7.15 3.05 -22.70
N ILE A 404 5.95 3.55 -22.40
CA ILE A 404 5.76 4.84 -21.72
C ILE A 404 6.23 4.80 -20.25
N LEU A 405 6.13 3.63 -19.59
CA LEU A 405 6.54 3.47 -18.20
C LEU A 405 8.06 3.68 -18.05
N ILE A 406 8.85 3.13 -18.98
CA ILE A 406 10.32 3.22 -18.93
C ILE A 406 10.78 4.67 -19.11
N LEU A 407 10.23 5.40 -20.08
CA LEU A 407 10.65 6.77 -20.38
C LEU A 407 10.24 7.79 -19.30
N ARG A 408 9.09 7.63 -18.66
CA ARG A 408 8.63 8.54 -17.60
C ARG A 408 9.22 8.22 -16.24
N VAL A 409 9.34 6.95 -15.87
CA VAL A 409 10.01 6.55 -14.61
C VAL A 409 11.46 7.02 -14.65
N PHE A 410 12.18 6.84 -15.75
CA PHE A 410 13.55 7.32 -15.85
C PHE A 410 13.66 8.84 -15.67
N LYS A 411 12.75 9.63 -16.27
CA LYS A 411 12.74 11.10 -16.11
C LYS A 411 12.40 11.55 -14.68
N VAL A 412 11.37 10.99 -14.07
CA VAL A 412 10.95 11.38 -12.70
C VAL A 412 11.95 10.90 -11.66
N PHE A 413 12.51 9.70 -11.81
CA PHE A 413 13.55 9.20 -10.92
C PHE A 413 14.84 10.01 -11.07
N CYS A 414 15.23 10.39 -12.29
CA CYS A 414 16.35 11.32 -12.50
C CYS A 414 16.09 12.67 -11.82
N LEU A 415 14.90 13.26 -11.97
CA LEU A 415 14.56 14.55 -11.36
C LEU A 415 14.51 14.48 -9.82
N CYS A 416 13.87 13.46 -9.24
CA CYS A 416 13.83 13.28 -7.79
C CYS A 416 15.22 12.96 -7.22
N TRP A 417 16.02 12.14 -7.91
CA TRP A 417 17.39 11.83 -7.51
C TRP A 417 18.30 13.06 -7.60
N LEU A 418 18.15 13.87 -8.66
CA LEU A 418 18.87 15.13 -8.85
C LEU A 418 18.52 16.13 -7.74
N VAL A 419 17.23 16.32 -7.44
CA VAL A 419 16.78 17.20 -6.36
C VAL A 419 17.28 16.71 -4.99
N TYR A 420 17.18 15.40 -4.73
CA TYR A 420 17.68 14.80 -3.49
C TYR A 420 19.19 14.98 -3.32
N ARG A 421 19.98 14.81 -4.39
CA ARG A 421 21.42 15.07 -4.39
C ARG A 421 21.76 16.55 -4.22
N LEU A 422 21.03 17.45 -4.87
CA LEU A 422 21.23 18.89 -4.75
C LEU A 422 20.95 19.41 -3.34
N MET A 423 20.00 18.80 -2.62
CA MET A 423 19.69 19.16 -1.24
C MET A 423 20.67 18.60 -0.19
N ASN A 424 21.54 17.65 -0.55
CA ASN A 424 22.46 16.95 0.38
C ASN A 424 23.95 17.17 0.07
N MET A 425 24.30 17.99 -0.91
CA MET A 425 25.69 18.29 -1.26
C MET A 425 26.17 19.55 -0.54
N SER A 426 27.38 19.49 0.04
CA SER A 426 28.08 20.69 0.52
C SER A 426 28.42 21.60 -0.67
N PHE A 427 28.47 22.92 -0.44
CA PHE A 427 28.65 23.93 -1.50
C PHE A 427 29.89 23.68 -2.39
N LEU A 428 30.96 23.12 -1.81
CA LEU A 428 32.18 22.77 -2.54
C LEU A 428 31.99 21.56 -3.48
N ALA A 429 31.20 20.56 -3.07
CA ALA A 429 30.87 19.40 -3.90
C ALA A 429 29.89 19.76 -5.03
N PHE A 430 29.04 20.77 -4.79
CA PHE A 430 28.16 21.34 -5.82
C PHE A 430 28.97 22.04 -6.93
N LEU A 431 30.00 22.83 -6.59
CA LEU A 431 30.83 23.51 -7.59
C LEU A 431 31.63 22.54 -8.46
N ILE A 432 32.23 21.51 -7.86
CA ILE A 432 32.95 20.46 -8.60
C ILE A 432 32.00 19.66 -9.50
N TRP A 433 30.80 19.34 -9.01
CA TRP A 433 29.77 18.68 -9.82
C TRP A 433 29.29 19.57 -10.97
N LEU A 434 29.14 20.88 -10.74
CA LEU A 434 28.73 21.85 -11.75
C LEU A 434 29.78 21.96 -12.87
N GLU A 435 31.06 22.01 -12.52
CA GLU A 435 32.19 22.09 -13.45
C GLU A 435 32.31 20.84 -14.33
N ILE A 436 32.04 19.66 -13.76
CA ILE A 436 32.05 18.37 -14.49
C ILE A 436 30.79 18.18 -15.35
N SER A 437 29.64 18.70 -14.90
CA SER A 437 28.34 18.42 -15.53
C SER A 437 27.90 19.49 -16.54
N LEU A 438 28.49 20.69 -16.50
CA LEU A 438 28.20 21.78 -17.45
C LEU A 438 28.33 21.36 -18.92
N PRO A 439 29.37 20.61 -19.35
CA PRO A 439 29.51 20.19 -20.74
C PRO A 439 28.36 19.27 -21.20
N PHE A 440 27.88 18.40 -20.32
CA PHE A 440 26.74 17.50 -20.59
C PHE A 440 25.41 18.26 -20.62
N LEU A 441 25.23 19.24 -19.74
CA LEU A 441 24.03 20.08 -19.70
C LEU A 441 23.93 21.03 -20.90
N VAL A 442 25.06 21.50 -21.45
CA VAL A 442 25.10 22.30 -22.69
C VAL A 442 24.67 21.47 -23.91
N GLN A 443 24.98 20.17 -23.94
CA GLN A 443 24.53 19.27 -25.01
C GLN A 443 23.03 18.96 -24.93
N VAL A 444 22.48 18.82 -23.71
CA VAL A 444 21.04 18.61 -23.47
C VAL A 444 20.23 19.90 -23.64
N SER A 445 20.80 21.07 -23.34
CA SER A 445 20.13 22.35 -23.51
C SER A 445 19.99 22.76 -24.98
N GLN A 446 20.93 22.38 -25.85
CA GLN A 446 20.75 22.59 -27.30
C GLN A 446 19.60 21.76 -27.89
N LEU A 447 19.34 20.54 -27.38
CA LEU A 447 18.15 19.77 -27.74
C LEU A 447 16.84 20.40 -27.21
N ASN A 448 16.87 21.01 -26.02
CA ASN A 448 15.68 21.61 -25.40
C ASN A 448 15.35 23.01 -25.94
N ILE A 449 16.35 23.81 -26.34
CA ILE A 449 16.14 25.13 -26.96
C ILE A 449 15.49 24.98 -28.34
N CYS A 450 15.87 23.96 -29.12
CA CYS A 450 15.18 23.63 -30.37
C CYS A 450 13.71 23.22 -30.16
N PHE A 451 13.39 22.55 -29.05
CA PHE A 451 12.03 22.14 -28.71
C PHE A 451 11.14 23.31 -28.25
N LEU A 452 11.68 24.23 -27.45
CA LEU A 452 10.95 25.42 -26.99
C LEU A 452 10.79 26.48 -28.09
N LEU A 453 11.77 26.64 -28.97
CA LEU A 453 11.65 27.55 -30.12
C LEU A 453 10.67 27.04 -31.17
N ALA A 454 10.51 25.72 -31.33
CA ALA A 454 9.49 25.13 -32.19
C ALA A 454 8.06 25.30 -31.63
N ALA A 455 7.90 25.36 -30.31
CA ALA A 455 6.59 25.58 -29.67
C ALA A 455 6.17 27.06 -29.62
N MET A 456 7.12 28.00 -29.79
CA MET A 456 6.86 29.45 -29.72
C MET A 456 6.72 30.14 -31.09
N TYR A 457 6.96 29.44 -32.20
CA TYR A 457 6.83 29.98 -33.55
C TYR A 457 5.56 29.48 -34.26
N VAL A 458 4.40 29.94 -33.77
CA VAL A 458 3.15 29.96 -34.55
C VAL A 458 2.91 31.42 -34.94
N PRO A 459 3.08 31.82 -36.22
CA PRO A 459 2.72 33.17 -36.63
C PRO A 459 1.21 33.27 -36.83
N MET A 460 0.55 34.11 -36.03
CA MET A 460 -0.72 34.73 -36.38
C MET A 460 -0.47 35.80 -37.46
N HIS A 461 -0.90 35.55 -38.71
CA HIS A 461 -1.40 36.54 -39.68
C HIS A 461 -2.08 35.75 -40.84
N ALA A 462 -3.42 35.75 -40.90
CA ALA A 462 -4.29 36.56 -41.79
C ALA A 462 -4.32 36.02 -43.26
N ALA A 463 -5.39 35.30 -43.66
CA ALA A 463 -6.62 35.79 -44.32
C ALA A 463 -6.51 35.69 -45.87
N PRO A 464 -7.62 35.58 -46.62
CA PRO A 464 -8.70 36.57 -46.67
C PRO A 464 -9.97 36.20 -45.90
#